data_AF-A0A839UQ16-F1
#
_entry.id   AF-A0A839UQ16-F1
#
_cell.length_a   1.000
_cell.length_b   1.000
_cell.length_c   1.000
_cell.angle_alpha   90.00
_cell.angle_beta   90.00
_cell.angle_gamma   90.00
#
_symmetry.space_group_name_H-M   'P 1'
#
loop_
_entity.id
_entity.type
_entity.pdbx_description
1 polymer ?
#
loop_
_entity_poly.entity_id
_entity_poly.type
_entity_poly.pdbx_seq_one_letter_code
_entity_poly.pdbx_strand_id
1 'polypeptide(L)'
;MQSLVPLHVLAPRLLVSECLQGQAVRYDGGHKYQPLLAQHLWPHARALPLCPEMLAGLGVPRPPIERRLGPTGEYLALASDGSATATALVPSCQQQAKALASERLCGAILKARSPSCGAGSSPLFGADGELRAMGDGVWVQSLRAQLPALLIVDETQLQSARDCLHLLRLAQLASALTEGQLSAEWRRTLKAANPLHDGPDLGLAKVAEQVGRESAALDYLTALPVRSTAD
;
A
#
# COMPACT_ATOMS: atom_id res chain seq x y z
N MET A 1 -26.17 -12.69 19.36
CA MET A 1 -26.04 -11.64 18.32
C MET A 1 -24.70 -10.96 18.53
N GLN A 2 -23.76 -11.09 17.60
CA GLN A 2 -22.53 -10.29 17.67
C GLN A 2 -22.91 -8.83 17.39
N SER A 3 -22.63 -7.94 18.33
CA SER A 3 -22.83 -6.50 18.16
C SER A 3 -21.89 -6.01 17.05
N LEU A 4 -22.44 -5.31 16.06
CA LEU A 4 -21.66 -4.72 14.97
C LEU A 4 -20.79 -3.59 15.54
N VAL A 5 -19.48 -3.68 15.35
CA VAL A 5 -18.56 -2.60 15.71
C VAL A 5 -18.68 -1.50 14.65
N PRO A 6 -18.86 -0.22 15.03
CA PRO A 6 -18.88 0.88 14.07
C PRO A 6 -17.57 0.95 13.27
N LEU A 7 -17.62 1.13 11.94
CA LEU A 7 -16.43 1.16 11.08
C LEU A 7 -15.39 2.21 11.53
N HIS A 8 -15.85 3.34 12.09
CA HIS A 8 -14.99 4.41 12.60
C HIS A 8 -14.20 4.01 13.86
N VAL A 9 -14.53 2.88 14.50
CA VAL A 9 -13.82 2.30 15.65
C VAL A 9 -12.74 1.31 15.18
N LEU A 10 -12.79 0.86 13.93
CA LEU A 10 -11.75 0.01 13.35
C LEU A 10 -10.54 0.87 12.98
N ALA A 11 -9.40 0.53 13.58
CA ALA A 11 -8.11 1.10 13.26
C ALA A 11 -7.35 0.13 12.33
N PRO A 12 -7.58 0.17 11.00
CA PRO A 12 -7.01 -0.77 10.07
C PRO A 12 -5.49 -0.71 10.12
N ARG A 13 -4.84 -1.87 9.91
CA ARG A 13 -3.38 -1.95 9.85
C ARG A 13 -2.91 -1.73 8.43
N LEU A 14 -2.08 -0.71 8.22
CA LEU A 14 -1.56 -0.33 6.90
C LEU A 14 -0.05 -0.45 6.89
N LEU A 15 0.46 -1.21 5.92
CA LEU A 15 1.87 -1.20 5.58
C LEU A 15 2.22 0.17 4.99
N VAL A 16 3.34 0.77 5.40
CA VAL A 16 3.82 2.02 4.81
C VAL A 16 5.30 1.97 4.54
N SER A 17 5.74 2.47 3.38
CA SER A 17 7.16 2.69 3.12
C SER A 17 7.73 3.60 4.19
N GLU A 18 8.69 3.09 4.96
CA GLU A 18 9.22 3.74 6.17
C GLU A 18 9.76 5.15 5.92
N CYS A 19 10.30 5.43 4.72
CA CYS A 19 10.74 6.77 4.34
C CYS A 19 9.60 7.81 4.26
N LEU A 20 8.35 7.38 4.03
CA LEU A 20 7.16 8.23 4.05
C LEU A 20 6.79 8.67 5.47
N GLN A 21 7.27 7.95 6.49
CA GLN A 21 7.13 8.30 7.91
C GLN A 21 8.26 9.20 8.43
N GLY A 22 9.14 9.68 7.54
CA GLY A 22 10.23 10.59 7.91
C GLY A 22 11.51 9.92 8.38
N GLN A 23 11.57 8.58 8.35
CA GLN A 23 12.79 7.86 8.68
C GLN A 23 13.83 7.99 7.57
N ALA A 24 15.09 8.18 7.96
CA ALA A 24 16.25 8.40 7.10
C ALA A 24 16.76 7.10 6.44
N VAL A 25 15.87 6.36 5.77
CA VAL A 25 16.15 5.01 5.23
C VAL A 25 16.36 4.98 3.72
N ARG A 26 16.29 6.12 3.03
CA ARG A 26 16.57 6.19 1.59
C ARG A 26 18.05 5.90 1.32
N TYR A 27 18.35 5.53 0.07
CA TYR A 27 19.71 5.21 -0.36
C TYR A 27 20.71 6.35 -0.09
N ASP A 28 20.24 7.61 -0.16
CA ASP A 28 20.99 8.84 0.08
C ASP A 28 21.01 9.28 1.56
N GLY A 29 20.47 8.48 2.49
CA GLY A 29 20.35 8.86 3.90
C GLY A 29 19.24 9.86 4.19
N GLY A 30 18.44 10.24 3.20
CA GLY A 30 17.29 11.11 3.38
C GLY A 30 16.00 10.36 3.72
N HIS A 31 14.90 11.11 3.72
CA HIS A 31 13.54 10.59 3.84
C HIS A 31 12.62 11.20 2.76
N LYS A 32 11.34 10.85 2.80
CA LYS A 32 10.30 11.44 1.95
C LYS A 32 9.01 11.59 2.75
N TYR A 33 9.10 12.30 3.87
CA TYR A 33 7.98 12.45 4.81
C TYR A 33 6.74 12.96 4.09
N GLN A 34 5.61 12.27 4.26
CA GLN A 34 4.32 12.65 3.67
C GLN A 34 3.39 13.16 4.79
N PRO A 35 3.30 14.48 5.01
CA PRO A 35 2.52 15.06 6.12
C PRO A 35 1.04 14.70 6.08
N LEU A 36 0.45 14.49 4.89
CA LEU A 36 -0.96 14.12 4.76
C LEU A 36 -1.30 12.79 5.45
N LEU A 37 -0.38 11.81 5.44
CA LEU A 37 -0.60 10.54 6.14
C LEU A 37 -0.67 10.74 7.65
N ALA A 38 0.24 11.55 8.20
CA ALA A 38 0.28 11.85 9.62
C ALA A 38 -0.94 12.65 10.08
N GLN A 39 -1.42 13.59 9.27
CA GLN A 39 -2.55 14.45 9.61
C GLN A 39 -3.90 13.75 9.47
N HIS A 40 -4.08 12.95 8.42
CA HIS A 40 -5.41 12.45 8.04
C HIS A 40 -5.60 10.95 8.17
N LEU A 41 -4.52 10.16 8.25
CA LEU A 41 -4.62 8.70 8.25
C LEU A 41 -4.24 8.08 9.60
N TRP A 42 -3.08 8.43 10.15
CA TRP A 42 -2.58 7.84 11.40
C TRP A 42 -3.37 8.13 12.67
N PRO A 43 -4.20 9.19 12.77
CA PRO A 43 -5.16 9.31 13.87
C PRO A 43 -6.22 8.19 13.88
N HIS A 44 -6.41 7.49 12.76
CA HIS A 44 -7.50 6.53 12.54
C HIS A 44 -7.03 5.15 12.04
N ALA A 45 -5.74 4.95 11.82
CA ALA A 45 -5.16 3.71 11.31
C ALA A 45 -3.83 3.38 12.00
N ARG A 46 -3.46 2.10 12.02
CA ARG A 46 -2.18 1.63 12.57
C ARG A 46 -1.16 1.49 11.45
N ALA A 47 -0.11 2.30 11.49
CA ALA A 47 1.00 2.19 10.54
C ALA A 47 1.93 1.03 10.91
N LEU A 48 2.30 0.22 9.94
CA LEU A 48 3.41 -0.73 9.98
C LEU A 48 4.51 -0.20 9.04
N PRO A 49 5.46 0.62 9.53
CA PRO A 49 6.54 1.14 8.71
C PRO A 49 7.57 0.06 8.42
N LEU A 50 7.86 -0.18 7.15
CA LEU A 50 8.92 -1.10 6.73
C LEU A 50 9.68 -0.56 5.51
N CYS A 51 10.98 -0.81 5.47
CA CYS A 51 11.83 -0.60 4.31
C CYS A 51 12.39 -1.94 3.81
N PRO A 52 11.99 -2.44 2.63
CA PRO A 52 12.46 -3.73 2.13
C PRO A 52 13.98 -3.77 1.92
N GLU A 53 14.58 -2.64 1.58
CA GLU A 53 16.03 -2.50 1.39
C GLU A 53 16.79 -2.61 2.73
N MET A 54 16.25 -2.04 3.81
CA MET A 54 16.83 -2.21 5.16
C MET A 54 16.64 -3.62 5.69
N LEU A 55 15.47 -4.23 5.48
CA LEU A 55 15.19 -5.62 5.85
C LEU A 55 16.04 -6.62 5.06
N ALA A 56 16.52 -6.24 3.88
CA ALA A 56 17.50 -7.01 3.09
C ALA A 56 18.95 -6.78 3.54
N GLY A 57 19.20 -5.94 4.55
CA GLY A 57 20.54 -5.69 5.08
C GLY A 57 21.38 -4.72 4.26
N LEU A 58 20.79 -3.94 3.35
CA LEU A 58 21.55 -3.07 2.44
C LEU A 58 22.14 -1.83 3.11
N GLY A 59 21.64 -1.46 4.29
CA GLY A 59 22.12 -0.32 5.06
C GLY A 59 21.85 1.05 4.42
N VAL A 60 22.36 2.09 5.07
CA VAL A 60 22.28 3.50 4.64
C VAL A 60 23.62 4.19 4.99
N PRO A 61 24.22 4.95 4.07
CA PRO A 61 23.84 5.11 2.67
C PRO A 61 24.11 3.81 1.87
N ARG A 62 23.53 3.71 0.68
CA ARG A 62 23.79 2.61 -0.26
C ARG A 62 23.73 3.13 -1.71
N PRO A 63 24.38 2.44 -2.67
CA PRO A 63 24.20 2.76 -4.08
C PRO A 63 22.73 2.69 -4.49
N PRO A 64 22.28 3.53 -5.44
CA PRO A 64 20.96 3.37 -6.05
C PRO A 64 20.77 1.95 -6.58
N ILE A 65 19.58 1.40 -6.39
CA ILE A 65 19.22 0.08 -6.89
C ILE A 65 18.40 0.24 -8.14
N GLU A 66 18.71 -0.55 -9.15
CA GLU A 66 18.00 -0.61 -10.41
C GLU A 66 17.37 -1.98 -10.61
N ARG A 67 16.18 -1.92 -11.20
CA ARG A 67 15.46 -3.04 -11.76
C ARG A 67 16.00 -3.30 -13.16
N ARG A 68 16.64 -4.44 -13.41
CA ARG A 68 17.15 -4.80 -14.73
C ARG A 68 16.61 -6.15 -15.21
N LEU A 69 16.46 -6.28 -16.52
CA LEU A 69 16.30 -7.58 -17.18
C LEU A 69 17.68 -8.20 -17.35
N GLY A 70 17.85 -9.39 -16.80
CA GLY A 70 19.03 -10.22 -17.02
C GLY A 70 19.07 -10.78 -18.43
N PRO A 71 20.20 -11.40 -18.83
CA PRO A 71 20.39 -11.95 -20.17
C PRO A 71 19.36 -13.02 -20.54
N THR A 72 18.76 -13.70 -19.55
CA THR A 72 17.72 -14.71 -19.76
C THR A 72 16.31 -14.18 -19.52
N GLY A 73 16.16 -12.86 -19.38
CA GLY A 73 14.89 -12.18 -19.13
C GLY A 73 14.44 -12.21 -17.66
N GLU A 74 15.26 -12.74 -16.76
CA GLU A 74 14.99 -12.74 -15.33
C GLU A 74 15.10 -11.33 -14.73
N TYR A 75 14.34 -11.08 -13.68
CA TYR A 75 14.40 -9.81 -12.98
C TYR A 75 15.59 -9.77 -12.01
N LEU A 76 16.45 -8.77 -12.17
CA LEU A 76 17.59 -8.50 -11.29
C LEU A 76 17.40 -7.17 -10.55
N ALA A 77 17.68 -7.17 -9.25
CA ALA A 77 17.94 -5.96 -8.51
C ALA A 77 19.45 -5.80 -8.40
N LEU A 78 20.00 -4.79 -9.06
CA LEU A 78 21.43 -4.51 -9.10
C LEU A 78 21.70 -3.14 -8.53
N ALA A 79 22.82 -2.97 -7.83
CA ALA A 79 23.31 -1.63 -7.56
C ALA A 79 23.72 -0.97 -8.88
N SER A 80 23.47 0.33 -9.02
CA SER A 80 23.80 1.09 -10.24
C SER A 80 25.31 1.16 -10.50
N ASP A 81 26.13 0.92 -9.48
CA ASP A 81 27.58 0.80 -9.57
C ASP A 81 28.06 -0.59 -10.06
N GLY A 82 27.13 -1.51 -10.35
CA GLY A 82 27.43 -2.88 -10.80
C GLY A 82 27.75 -3.86 -9.69
N SER A 83 27.69 -3.46 -8.41
CA SER A 83 27.92 -4.35 -7.29
C SER A 83 26.75 -5.31 -7.04
N ALA A 84 27.06 -6.51 -6.55
CA ALA A 84 26.09 -7.54 -6.16
C ALA A 84 25.33 -7.21 -4.86
N THR A 85 25.40 -5.95 -4.40
CA THR A 85 24.90 -5.50 -3.10
C THR A 85 23.41 -5.75 -2.94
N ALA A 86 22.62 -5.69 -4.01
CA ALA A 86 21.16 -5.89 -3.98
C ALA A 86 20.69 -7.34 -4.17
N THR A 87 21.58 -8.34 -4.25
CA THR A 87 21.22 -9.75 -4.51
C THR A 87 20.29 -10.35 -3.43
N ALA A 88 20.43 -9.92 -2.17
CA ALA A 88 19.57 -10.35 -1.07
C ALA A 88 18.15 -9.74 -1.10
N LEU A 89 17.92 -8.71 -1.91
CA LEU A 89 16.68 -7.94 -1.90
C LEU A 89 15.47 -8.78 -2.33
N VAL A 90 15.60 -9.56 -3.41
CA VAL A 90 14.51 -10.40 -3.92
C VAL A 90 14.10 -11.49 -2.91
N PRO A 91 15.01 -12.35 -2.41
CA PRO A 91 14.63 -13.36 -1.42
C PRO A 91 14.12 -12.73 -0.11
N SER A 92 14.69 -11.61 0.34
CA SER A 92 14.19 -10.89 1.51
C SER A 92 12.74 -10.40 1.28
N CYS A 93 12.45 -9.73 0.16
CA CYS A 93 11.09 -9.29 -0.18
C CYS A 93 10.07 -10.43 -0.16
N GLN A 94 10.44 -11.60 -0.70
CA GLN A 94 9.58 -12.78 -0.71
C GLN A 94 9.33 -13.32 0.70
N GLN A 95 10.36 -13.41 1.53
CA GLN A 95 10.25 -13.85 2.92
C GLN A 95 9.40 -12.88 3.74
N GLN A 96 9.63 -11.58 3.62
CA GLN A 96 8.88 -10.56 4.32
C GLN A 96 7.41 -10.57 3.90
N ALA A 97 7.10 -10.67 2.60
CA ALA A 97 5.72 -10.75 2.13
C ALA A 97 4.97 -11.96 2.71
N LYS A 98 5.64 -13.12 2.85
CA LYS A 98 5.06 -14.30 3.53
C LYS A 98 4.79 -14.04 5.01
N ALA A 99 5.74 -13.41 5.71
CA ALA A 99 5.57 -13.08 7.13
C ALA A 99 4.40 -12.09 7.36
N LEU A 100 4.17 -11.18 6.41
CA LEU A 100 3.08 -10.21 6.47
C LEU A 100 1.69 -10.84 6.28
N ALA A 101 1.58 -12.08 5.82
CA ALA A 101 0.28 -12.75 5.64
C ALA A 101 -0.50 -12.92 6.97
N SER A 102 0.20 -13.05 8.10
CA SER A 102 -0.42 -13.13 9.42
C SER A 102 -0.75 -11.77 10.06
N GLU A 103 -0.28 -10.67 9.47
CA GLU A 103 -0.39 -9.32 10.06
C GLU A 103 -1.78 -8.67 9.86
N ARG A 104 -2.69 -9.33 9.13
CA ARG A 104 -4.04 -8.80 8.80
C ARG A 104 -3.98 -7.38 8.21
N LEU A 105 -3.06 -7.18 7.27
CA LEU A 105 -2.92 -5.90 6.57
C LEU A 105 -4.19 -5.59 5.77
N CYS A 106 -4.65 -4.35 5.88
CA CYS A 106 -5.81 -3.81 5.19
C CYS A 106 -5.43 -2.98 3.95
N GLY A 107 -4.13 -2.73 3.77
CA GLY A 107 -3.58 -2.01 2.63
C GLY A 107 -2.09 -1.70 2.81
N ALA A 108 -1.48 -1.15 1.75
CA ALA A 108 -0.11 -0.71 1.69
C ALA A 108 0.02 0.64 0.98
N ILE A 109 0.81 1.53 1.57
CA ILE A 109 1.13 2.87 1.03
C ILE A 109 2.63 2.90 0.75
N LEU A 110 2.99 2.86 -0.51
CA LEU A 110 4.36 2.60 -0.92
C LEU A 110 4.99 3.80 -1.63
N LYS A 111 6.32 3.87 -1.61
CA LYS A 111 7.07 4.94 -2.27
C LYS A 111 7.11 4.72 -3.79
N ALA A 112 6.49 5.60 -4.57
CA ALA A 112 6.47 5.58 -6.03
C ALA A 112 7.88 5.62 -6.62
N ARG A 113 8.05 4.98 -7.79
CA ARG A 113 9.33 4.84 -8.51
C ARG A 113 10.50 4.22 -7.75
N SER A 114 10.28 3.65 -6.58
CA SER A 114 11.31 2.87 -5.89
C SER A 114 11.47 1.51 -6.58
N PRO A 115 12.71 1.00 -6.75
CA PRO A 115 12.97 -0.33 -7.29
C PRO A 115 12.29 -1.45 -6.48
N SER A 116 12.05 -1.23 -5.19
CA SER A 116 11.35 -2.18 -4.32
C SER A 116 9.87 -1.83 -4.16
N CYS A 117 9.54 -0.56 -3.92
CA CYS A 117 8.22 -0.12 -3.46
C CYS A 117 7.32 0.48 -4.54
N GLY A 118 7.84 0.80 -5.74
CA GLY A 118 7.02 1.44 -6.78
C GLY A 118 5.92 0.50 -7.27
N ALA A 119 4.64 0.86 -7.03
CA ALA A 119 3.50 0.10 -7.51
C ALA A 119 3.12 0.55 -8.93
N GLY A 120 3.44 -0.25 -9.95
CA GLY A 120 3.33 0.10 -11.37
C GLY A 120 4.26 1.21 -11.84
N SER A 121 4.96 1.88 -10.92
CA SER A 121 5.72 3.11 -11.16
C SER A 121 7.23 2.92 -11.09
N SER A 122 7.73 1.70 -10.91
CA SER A 122 9.17 1.46 -10.88
C SER A 122 9.74 1.23 -12.29
N PRO A 123 10.77 1.99 -12.71
CA PRO A 123 11.49 1.75 -13.97
C PRO A 123 12.02 0.33 -14.05
N LEU A 124 12.08 -0.23 -15.26
CA LEU A 124 12.74 -1.49 -15.59
C LEU A 124 13.67 -1.24 -16.78
N PHE A 125 14.96 -1.48 -16.58
CA PHE A 125 15.99 -1.27 -17.60
C PHE A 125 16.41 -2.58 -18.29
N GLY A 126 16.81 -2.48 -19.55
CA GLY A 126 17.44 -3.58 -20.28
C GLY A 126 18.89 -3.80 -19.86
N ALA A 127 19.50 -4.88 -20.37
CA ALA A 127 20.92 -5.15 -20.16
C ALA A 127 21.84 -4.04 -20.72
N ASP A 128 21.37 -3.31 -21.73
CA ASP A 128 22.00 -2.13 -22.34
C ASP A 128 21.76 -0.83 -21.58
N GLY A 129 21.04 -0.88 -20.45
CA GLY A 129 20.74 0.29 -19.61
C GLY A 129 19.58 1.16 -20.11
N GLU A 130 18.95 0.81 -21.23
CA GLU A 130 17.80 1.55 -21.75
C GLU A 130 16.52 1.23 -20.94
N LEU A 131 15.67 2.24 -20.73
CA LEU A 131 14.36 2.03 -20.12
C LEU A 131 13.48 1.19 -21.03
N ARG A 132 12.97 0.07 -20.50
CA ARG A 132 12.06 -0.83 -21.24
C ARG A 132 10.62 -0.62 -20.86
N ALA A 133 10.35 -0.46 -19.58
CA ALA A 133 8.98 -0.33 -19.07
C ALA A 133 8.95 0.31 -17.69
N MET A 134 7.74 0.67 -17.27
CA MET A 134 7.40 0.89 -15.87
C MET A 134 6.67 -0.34 -15.35
N GLY A 135 6.83 -0.67 -14.07
CA GLY A 135 6.11 -1.78 -13.47
C GLY A 135 6.29 -1.86 -11.96
N ASP A 136 5.89 -2.98 -11.39
CA ASP A 136 5.97 -3.21 -9.95
C ASP A 136 7.41 -3.44 -9.49
N GLY A 137 7.79 -2.74 -8.42
CA GLY A 137 9.01 -3.01 -7.67
C GLY A 137 9.00 -4.40 -7.03
N VAL A 138 10.17 -4.89 -6.64
CA VAL A 138 10.38 -6.28 -6.15
C VAL A 138 9.44 -6.65 -5.01
N TRP A 139 9.25 -5.72 -4.08
CA TRP A 139 8.42 -5.97 -2.91
C TRP A 139 6.95 -5.93 -3.28
N VAL A 140 6.54 -5.04 -4.19
CA VAL A 140 5.17 -5.00 -4.72
C VAL A 140 4.81 -6.32 -5.40
N GLN A 141 5.70 -6.85 -6.24
CA GLN A 141 5.49 -8.17 -6.87
C GLN A 141 5.29 -9.27 -5.80
N SER A 142 6.13 -9.27 -4.77
CA SER A 142 6.05 -10.23 -3.67
C SER A 142 4.76 -10.08 -2.85
N LEU A 143 4.35 -8.84 -2.56
CA LEU A 143 3.10 -8.53 -1.87
C LEU A 143 1.88 -8.97 -2.68
N ARG A 144 1.81 -8.67 -3.98
CA ARG A 144 0.70 -9.11 -4.84
C ARG A 144 0.61 -10.63 -4.94
N ALA A 145 1.75 -11.32 -4.96
CA ALA A 145 1.78 -12.78 -5.01
C ALA A 145 1.30 -13.43 -3.70
N GLN A 146 1.69 -12.88 -2.53
CA GLN A 146 1.35 -13.45 -1.23
C GLN A 146 0.00 -12.94 -0.68
N LEU A 147 -0.39 -11.73 -1.04
CA LEU A 147 -1.56 -11.01 -0.54
C LEU A 147 -2.34 -10.40 -1.71
N PRO A 148 -2.96 -11.21 -2.59
CA PRO A 148 -3.57 -10.74 -3.84
C PRO A 148 -4.75 -9.78 -3.64
N ALA A 149 -5.39 -9.80 -2.47
CA ALA A 149 -6.48 -8.89 -2.11
C ALA A 149 -6.00 -7.61 -1.39
N LEU A 150 -4.70 -7.45 -1.15
CA LEU A 150 -4.18 -6.28 -0.46
C LEU A 150 -4.31 -5.05 -1.35
N LEU A 151 -4.94 -4.00 -0.83
CA LEU A 151 -4.96 -2.70 -1.48
C LEU A 151 -3.55 -2.10 -1.48
N ILE A 152 -2.98 -1.83 -2.65
CA ILE A 152 -1.65 -1.22 -2.77
C ILE A 152 -1.78 0.10 -3.53
N VAL A 153 -1.41 1.18 -2.87
CA VAL A 153 -1.32 2.53 -3.45
C VAL A 153 0.07 3.11 -3.24
N ASP A 154 0.41 4.16 -3.98
CA ASP A 154 1.60 4.95 -3.73
C ASP A 154 1.27 6.38 -3.28
N GLU A 155 2.29 7.11 -2.83
CA GLU A 155 2.07 8.46 -2.30
C GLU A 155 1.57 9.44 -3.36
N THR A 156 1.73 9.15 -4.66
CA THR A 156 1.27 10.05 -5.75
C THR A 156 -0.25 10.03 -5.89
N GLN A 157 -0.92 9.01 -5.36
CA GLN A 157 -2.37 8.91 -5.29
C GLN A 157 -2.94 9.57 -4.02
N LEU A 158 -2.09 10.01 -3.09
CA LEU A 158 -2.48 10.58 -1.80
C LEU A 158 -2.01 12.04 -1.71
N GLN A 159 -2.63 12.91 -2.50
CA GLN A 159 -2.23 14.32 -2.66
C GLN A 159 -3.15 15.29 -1.92
N SER A 160 -4.23 14.79 -1.33
CA SER A 160 -5.19 15.58 -0.55
C SER A 160 -5.72 14.83 0.67
N ALA A 161 -6.34 15.57 1.59
CA ALA A 161 -7.10 14.99 2.70
C ALA A 161 -8.21 14.04 2.22
N ARG A 162 -8.84 14.37 1.08
CA ARG A 162 -9.89 13.56 0.47
C ARG A 162 -9.38 12.18 0.08
N ASP A 163 -8.20 12.12 -0.53
CA ASP A 163 -7.58 10.86 -0.96
C ASP A 163 -7.24 9.98 0.25
N CYS A 164 -6.69 10.59 1.31
CA CYS A 164 -6.36 9.88 2.55
C CYS A 164 -7.61 9.31 3.23
N LEU A 165 -8.69 10.09 3.32
CA LEU A 165 -9.97 9.64 3.88
C LEU A 165 -10.61 8.54 3.02
N HIS A 166 -10.48 8.62 1.71
CA HIS A 166 -10.96 7.60 0.79
C HIS A 166 -10.23 6.27 1.01
N LEU A 167 -8.90 6.30 1.09
CA LEU A 167 -8.08 5.13 1.42
C LEU A 167 -8.44 4.54 2.79
N LEU A 168 -8.61 5.40 3.81
CA LEU A 168 -8.98 4.97 5.16
C LEU A 168 -10.28 4.16 5.16
N ARG A 169 -11.31 4.64 4.44
CA ARG A 169 -12.60 3.95 4.34
C ARG A 169 -12.47 2.58 3.68
N LEU A 170 -11.70 2.49 2.60
CA LEU A 170 -11.40 1.21 1.96
C LEU A 170 -10.71 0.24 2.93
N ALA A 171 -9.72 0.72 3.66
CA ALA A 171 -8.99 -0.08 4.64
C ALA A 171 -9.88 -0.54 5.81
N GLN A 172 -10.79 0.31 6.30
CA GLN A 172 -11.76 -0.04 7.33
C GLN A 172 -12.74 -1.12 6.85
N LEU A 173 -13.23 -1.01 5.60
CA LEU A 173 -14.06 -2.04 4.98
C LEU A 173 -13.30 -3.37 4.85
N ALA A 174 -12.03 -3.33 4.45
CA ALA A 174 -11.17 -4.51 4.40
C ALA A 174 -11.00 -5.16 5.80
N SER A 175 -10.76 -4.36 6.84
CA SER A 175 -10.68 -4.83 8.24
C SER A 175 -11.98 -5.52 8.67
N ALA A 176 -13.13 -4.90 8.41
CA ALA A 176 -14.43 -5.44 8.77
C ALA A 176 -14.76 -6.75 8.05
N LEU A 177 -14.33 -6.89 6.78
CA LEU A 177 -14.41 -8.15 6.03
C LEU A 177 -13.58 -9.25 6.69
N THR A 178 -12.32 -8.97 7.01
CA THR A 178 -11.38 -9.95 7.60
C THR A 178 -11.78 -10.36 9.02
N GLU A 179 -12.36 -9.46 9.80
CA GLU A 179 -12.82 -9.72 11.17
C GLU A 179 -14.21 -10.39 11.22
N GLY A 180 -14.84 -10.63 10.06
CA GLY A 180 -16.16 -11.24 9.99
C GLY A 180 -17.29 -10.35 10.52
N GLN A 181 -17.03 -9.06 10.72
CA GLN A 181 -17.96 -8.10 11.32
C GLN A 181 -19.03 -7.58 10.36
N LEU A 182 -18.96 -7.96 9.07
CA LEU A 182 -19.98 -7.60 8.09
C LEU A 182 -21.10 -8.63 8.02
N SER A 183 -22.34 -8.15 7.88
CA SER A 183 -23.51 -8.99 7.65
C SER A 183 -23.36 -9.80 6.35
N ALA A 184 -24.11 -10.89 6.23
CA ALA A 184 -24.12 -11.71 5.01
C ALA A 184 -24.60 -10.94 3.76
N GLU A 185 -25.37 -9.87 3.96
CA GLU A 185 -25.79 -8.93 2.92
C GLU A 185 -24.63 -8.05 2.46
N TRP A 186 -23.92 -7.41 3.40
CA TRP A 186 -22.73 -6.60 3.10
C TRP A 186 -21.64 -7.40 2.38
N ARG A 187 -21.40 -8.65 2.80
CA ARG A 187 -20.43 -9.53 2.12
C ARG A 187 -20.82 -9.82 0.67
N ARG A 188 -22.13 -9.91 0.36
CA ARG A 188 -22.64 -10.11 -1.01
C ARG A 188 -22.48 -8.84 -1.84
N THR A 189 -22.84 -7.68 -1.29
CA THR A 189 -22.71 -6.38 -1.96
C THR A 189 -21.26 -6.06 -2.32
N LEU A 190 -20.32 -6.26 -1.39
CA LEU A 190 -18.89 -6.02 -1.64
C LEU A 190 -18.27 -7.02 -2.63
N LYS A 191 -18.66 -8.31 -2.58
CA LYS A 191 -18.24 -9.30 -3.58
C LYS A 191 -18.75 -8.97 -4.99
N ALA A 192 -19.97 -8.45 -5.11
CA ALA A 192 -20.55 -8.06 -6.39
C ALA A 192 -19.90 -6.79 -6.96
N ALA A 193 -19.37 -5.91 -6.10
CA ALA A 193 -18.73 -4.67 -6.50
C ALA A 193 -17.21 -4.80 -6.78
N ASN A 194 -16.65 -6.02 -6.76
CA ASN A 194 -15.22 -6.33 -6.83
C ASN A 194 -14.46 -5.55 -7.93
N PRO A 195 -13.61 -4.56 -7.58
CA PRO A 195 -12.93 -3.69 -8.53
C PRO A 195 -11.40 -3.86 -8.52
N LEU A 196 -10.87 -4.96 -7.99
CA LEU A 196 -9.44 -5.11 -7.67
C LEU A 196 -8.48 -5.12 -8.89
N HIS A 197 -8.93 -4.84 -10.11
CA HIS A 197 -8.08 -4.98 -11.30
C HIS A 197 -7.90 -3.79 -12.24
N ASP A 198 -8.69 -2.71 -12.19
CA ASP A 198 -8.59 -1.65 -13.21
C ASP A 198 -8.48 -0.23 -12.65
N GLY A 199 -7.26 0.31 -12.66
CA GLY A 199 -7.00 1.76 -12.74
C GLY A 199 -7.41 2.62 -11.53
N PRO A 200 -7.19 3.95 -11.63
CA PRO A 200 -7.26 4.89 -10.50
C PRO A 200 -8.68 5.13 -9.95
N ASP A 201 -9.69 4.48 -10.52
CA ASP A 201 -11.06 4.52 -10.02
C ASP A 201 -11.36 3.18 -9.34
N LEU A 202 -11.00 3.10 -8.05
CA LEU A 202 -11.01 1.93 -7.16
C LEU A 202 -12.42 1.36 -6.88
N GLY A 203 -13.34 1.38 -7.86
CA GLY A 203 -14.69 0.82 -7.81
C GLY A 203 -15.59 1.37 -6.73
N LEU A 204 -15.16 2.37 -5.97
CA LEU A 204 -15.97 3.00 -4.95
C LEU A 204 -17.13 3.77 -5.53
N ALA A 205 -17.08 4.23 -6.78
CA ALA A 205 -18.24 4.78 -7.47
C ALA A 205 -19.35 3.72 -7.64
N LYS A 206 -19.00 2.49 -8.03
CA LYS A 206 -19.95 1.36 -8.12
C LYS A 206 -20.42 0.88 -6.75
N VAL A 207 -19.52 0.79 -5.76
CA VAL A 207 -19.89 0.50 -4.37
C VAL A 207 -20.84 1.58 -3.85
N ALA A 208 -20.54 2.86 -4.07
CA ALA A 208 -21.35 4.00 -3.64
C ALA A 208 -22.69 4.12 -4.37
N GLU A 209 -22.75 3.78 -5.66
CA GLU A 209 -23.99 3.73 -6.45
C GLU A 209 -24.90 2.58 -5.99
N GLN A 210 -24.31 1.42 -5.65
CA GLN A 210 -25.04 0.28 -5.08
C GLN A 210 -25.49 0.58 -3.63
N VAL A 211 -24.65 1.28 -2.84
CA VAL A 211 -24.92 1.74 -1.47
C VAL A 211 -25.94 2.88 -1.43
N GLY A 212 -25.98 3.74 -2.44
CA GLY A 212 -26.94 4.85 -2.56
C GLY A 212 -28.41 4.43 -2.65
N ARG A 213 -28.68 3.11 -2.78
CA ARG A 213 -30.03 2.54 -2.72
C ARG A 213 -30.48 2.17 -1.29
N GLU A 214 -29.60 2.23 -0.29
CA GLU A 214 -29.91 2.00 1.12
C GLU A 214 -29.50 3.22 1.96
N SER A 215 -30.46 4.11 2.19
CA SER A 215 -30.32 5.41 2.86
C SER A 215 -29.57 5.41 4.21
N ALA A 216 -29.46 4.28 4.91
CA ALA A 216 -28.77 4.18 6.20
C ALA A 216 -27.25 3.94 6.08
N ALA A 217 -26.78 3.45 4.92
CA ALA A 217 -25.40 3.06 4.70
C ALA A 217 -24.49 4.21 4.27
N LEU A 218 -25.06 5.24 3.60
CA LEU A 218 -24.32 6.45 3.25
C LEU A 218 -23.98 7.25 4.52
N ASP A 219 -24.95 7.44 5.43
CA ASP A 219 -24.73 8.10 6.73
C ASP A 219 -23.65 7.39 7.57
N TYR A 220 -23.56 6.07 7.46
CA TYR A 220 -22.55 5.24 8.13
C TYR A 220 -21.13 5.39 7.54
N LEU A 221 -21.00 5.73 6.26
CA LEU A 221 -19.73 6.01 5.57
C LEU A 221 -19.37 7.50 5.56
N THR A 222 -20.35 8.40 5.67
CA THR A 222 -20.17 9.86 5.59
C THR A 222 -20.12 10.56 6.94
N ALA A 223 -20.45 9.88 8.05
CA ALA A 223 -20.25 10.40 9.40
C ALA A 223 -18.76 10.57 9.72
N LEU A 224 -18.21 11.71 9.31
CA LEU A 224 -16.95 12.23 9.83
C LEU A 224 -17.19 12.60 11.30
N PRO A 225 -16.37 12.17 12.27
CA PRO A 225 -16.12 13.02 13.41
C PRO A 225 -15.32 14.20 12.88
N VAL A 226 -16.01 15.21 12.34
CA VAL A 226 -15.43 16.55 12.30
C VAL A 226 -15.31 16.92 13.77
N ARG A 227 -14.12 16.72 14.35
CA ARG A 227 -13.79 17.50 15.53
C ARG A 227 -13.81 18.93 15.03
N SER A 228 -14.88 19.63 15.38
CA SER A 228 -14.97 21.08 15.35
C SER A 228 -13.66 21.59 15.93
N THR A 229 -12.80 22.15 15.08
CA THR A 229 -11.77 23.08 15.56
C THR A 229 -12.50 24.34 16.00
N ALA A 230 -13.07 24.28 17.19
CA ALA A 230 -13.44 25.42 18.00
C ALA A 230 -12.57 25.31 19.25
N ASP A 231 -11.42 25.98 19.18
CA ASP A 231 -10.93 26.96 20.16
C ASP A 231 -9.57 27.51 19.66
#